data_AF-A0A250KM94-F1
#
_entry.id   AF-A0A250KM94-F1
#
_cell.length_a   1.000
_cell.length_b   1.000
_cell.length_c   1.000
_cell.angle_alpha   90.00
_cell.angle_beta   90.00
_cell.angle_gamma   90.00
#
_symmetry.space_group_name_H-M   'P 1'
#
loop_
_entity.id
_entity.type
_entity.pdbx_description
1 polymer ?
#
loop_
_entity_poly.entity_id
_entity_poly.type
_entity_poly.pdbx_seq_one_letter_code
_entity_poly.pdbx_strand_id
1 'polypeptide(L)'
;MKFNQKTRLIQVFSPLGPDILLFHRMQGLERLGGLFDYELDLLSANGAINADQLLGDRLDVALTLPDDSIRYFNGVVCRFAQLGGALDPDRTLVHYRVTLRPWLWLLTRTSDCRIFQKKTAPDIIAQVFRDHGFTDFEARLSLTYPQREYCVQYRESDFNFVSRLMEEEGIYYFFEHAKGKHTLILADAAAAHPKVPGYESIPYFEPNNSARRLRDHLFSWSFAREIQPGCCVLTDYDFTKPMADLQVKRQQPRPHAQAEWEVFDYPGQYAQVEHGEHYARGRRRRWWWGPRARRFTPTSTGGSRCSSIGTGKANGTRTVHAGSGYPIPGPGKTGVRSRSPGSARK
;
A
#
# COMPACT_ATOMS: atom_id res chain seq x y z
N MET A 1 -21.68 -37.28 3.92
CA MET A 1 -22.09 -36.05 3.22
C MET A 1 -20.96 -35.65 2.26
N LYS A 2 -21.26 -35.29 1.00
CA LYS A 2 -20.24 -34.68 0.11
C LYS A 2 -20.20 -33.19 0.38
N PHE A 3 -19.11 -32.69 0.94
CA PHE A 3 -18.91 -31.26 1.11
C PHE A 3 -18.69 -30.60 -0.26
N ASN A 4 -19.29 -29.43 -0.49
CA ASN A 4 -19.07 -28.64 -1.71
C ASN A 4 -19.09 -27.14 -1.43
N GLN A 5 -18.61 -26.36 -2.40
CA GLN A 5 -18.49 -24.90 -2.31
C GLN A 5 -19.59 -24.13 -3.08
N LYS A 6 -20.56 -24.81 -3.72
CA LYS A 6 -21.48 -24.17 -4.68
C LYS A 6 -22.36 -23.06 -4.08
N THR A 7 -22.77 -23.21 -2.82
CA THR A 7 -23.62 -22.24 -2.12
C THR A 7 -22.85 -21.35 -1.15
N ARG A 8 -21.51 -21.39 -1.19
CA ARG A 8 -20.66 -20.61 -0.27
C ARG A 8 -20.39 -19.22 -0.83
N LEU A 9 -20.46 -18.23 0.05
CA LEU A 9 -20.08 -16.84 -0.24
C LEU A 9 -18.59 -16.71 -0.63
N ILE A 10 -17.75 -17.54 -0.02
CA ILE A 10 -16.32 -17.58 -0.26
C ILE A 10 -15.92 -18.97 -0.75
N GLN A 11 -15.21 -18.99 -1.88
CA GLN A 11 -14.76 -20.20 -2.55
C GLN A 11 -13.24 -20.19 -2.69
N VAL A 12 -12.62 -21.37 -2.64
CA VAL A 12 -11.18 -21.56 -2.82
C VAL A 12 -10.94 -22.43 -4.04
N PHE A 13 -10.08 -21.94 -4.94
CA PHE A 13 -9.61 -22.68 -6.10
C PHE A 13 -8.12 -22.97 -5.94
N SER A 14 -7.76 -24.25 -6.03
CA SER A 14 -6.40 -24.74 -5.84
C SER A 14 -6.06 -25.81 -6.89
N PRO A 15 -4.78 -26.13 -7.11
CA PRO A 15 -4.35 -27.19 -8.02
C PRO A 15 -4.91 -28.58 -7.68
N LEU A 16 -5.30 -28.82 -6.43
CA LEU A 16 -5.87 -30.11 -5.98
C LEU A 16 -7.26 -30.42 -6.56
N GLY A 17 -7.87 -29.45 -7.24
CA GLY A 17 -9.20 -29.58 -7.82
C GLY A 17 -10.32 -29.04 -6.92
N PRO A 18 -11.58 -29.14 -7.39
CA PRO A 18 -12.73 -28.56 -6.71
C PRO A 18 -13.06 -29.31 -5.42
N ASP A 19 -13.61 -28.57 -4.46
CA ASP A 19 -14.19 -29.11 -3.21
C ASP A 19 -13.24 -29.89 -2.28
N ILE A 20 -11.94 -29.96 -2.58
CA ILE A 20 -10.93 -30.57 -1.69
C ILE A 20 -10.60 -29.68 -0.50
N LEU A 21 -10.35 -28.39 -0.75
CA LEU A 21 -10.07 -27.38 0.27
C LEU A 21 -11.27 -26.45 0.40
N LEU A 22 -11.81 -26.36 1.61
CA LEU A 22 -12.97 -25.54 1.93
C LEU A 22 -12.52 -24.34 2.76
N PHE A 23 -12.95 -23.14 2.35
CA PHE A 23 -12.66 -21.92 3.12
C PHE A 23 -13.22 -22.00 4.56
N HIS A 24 -12.42 -21.59 5.54
CA HIS A 24 -12.87 -21.38 6.92
C HIS A 24 -12.64 -19.93 7.39
N ARG A 25 -11.40 -19.42 7.27
CA ARG A 25 -11.04 -18.06 7.68
C ARG A 25 -9.90 -17.53 6.82
N MET A 26 -9.85 -16.23 6.63
CA MET A 26 -8.68 -15.55 6.08
C MET A 26 -8.34 -14.32 6.92
N GLN A 27 -7.06 -14.10 7.16
CA GLN A 27 -6.51 -12.87 7.69
C GLN A 27 -5.50 -12.33 6.69
N GLY A 28 -5.62 -11.06 6.34
CA GLY A 28 -4.79 -10.45 5.30
C GLY A 28 -4.15 -9.15 5.75
N LEU A 29 -2.90 -8.97 5.37
CA LEU A 29 -2.18 -7.72 5.48
C LEU A 29 -1.69 -7.30 4.09
N GLU A 30 -2.09 -6.10 3.66
CA GLU A 30 -1.61 -5.47 2.44
C GLU A 30 -1.05 -4.07 2.75
N ARG A 31 -0.07 -3.61 1.96
CA ARG A 31 0.54 -2.29 2.12
C ARG A 31 0.98 -1.75 0.75
N LEU A 32 0.79 -0.45 0.51
CA LEU A 32 1.42 0.21 -0.64
C LEU A 32 2.94 0.12 -0.53
N GLY A 33 3.58 -0.36 -1.59
CA GLY A 33 5.02 -0.65 -1.65
C GLY A 33 5.45 -1.82 -0.75
N GLY A 34 4.51 -2.70 -0.36
CA GLY A 34 4.80 -3.87 0.46
C GLY A 34 4.17 -5.14 -0.12
N LEU A 35 4.75 -6.28 0.21
CA LEU A 35 4.18 -7.58 -0.14
C LEU A 35 2.91 -7.83 0.68
N PHE A 36 1.86 -8.34 0.04
CA PHE A 36 0.72 -8.85 0.78
C PHE A 36 1.06 -10.18 1.47
N ASP A 37 0.41 -10.44 2.59
CA ASP A 37 0.50 -11.71 3.33
C ASP A 37 -0.92 -12.12 3.74
N TYR A 38 -1.39 -13.23 3.17
CA TYR A 38 -2.69 -13.82 3.48
C TYR A 38 -2.51 -15.14 4.22
N GLU A 39 -2.97 -15.21 5.46
CA GLU A 39 -3.08 -16.45 6.22
C GLU A 39 -4.50 -17.01 6.05
N LEU A 40 -4.60 -18.17 5.42
CA LEU A 40 -5.85 -18.87 5.15
C LEU A 40 -5.94 -20.11 6.03
N ASP A 41 -7.04 -20.23 6.76
CA ASP A 41 -7.48 -21.46 7.39
C ASP A 41 -8.47 -22.16 6.46
N LEU A 42 -8.17 -23.42 6.15
CA LEU A 42 -8.89 -24.27 5.22
C LEU A 42 -9.29 -25.58 5.92
N LEU A 43 -10.41 -26.17 5.52
CA LEU A 43 -10.88 -27.45 6.01
C LEU A 43 -10.91 -28.47 4.85
N SER A 44 -10.56 -29.72 5.13
CA SER A 44 -10.71 -30.81 4.16
C SER A 44 -11.12 -32.11 4.84
N ALA A 45 -11.90 -32.93 4.13
CA ALA A 45 -12.14 -34.31 4.54
C ALA A 45 -10.92 -35.21 4.28
N ASN A 46 -9.98 -34.77 3.43
CA ASN A 46 -8.71 -35.47 3.21
C ASN A 46 -7.72 -35.07 4.31
N GLY A 47 -7.32 -36.02 5.15
CA GLY A 47 -6.34 -35.83 6.22
C GLY A 47 -4.87 -36.04 5.80
N ALA A 48 -4.62 -36.39 4.54
CA ALA A 48 -3.29 -36.69 4.00
C ALA A 48 -3.04 -35.90 2.71
N ILE A 49 -3.29 -34.58 2.73
CA ILE A 49 -2.97 -33.71 1.60
C ILE A 49 -1.44 -33.61 1.47
N ASN A 50 -0.91 -33.92 0.29
CA ASN A 50 0.50 -33.72 0.00
C ASN A 50 0.78 -32.22 -0.17
N ALA A 51 1.61 -31.66 0.71
CA ALA A 51 2.00 -30.25 0.67
C ALA A 51 2.70 -29.86 -0.64
N ASP A 52 3.44 -30.78 -1.26
CA ASP A 52 4.19 -30.53 -2.49
C ASP A 52 3.29 -30.28 -3.71
N GLN A 53 2.02 -30.67 -3.64
CA GLN A 53 1.02 -30.37 -4.67
C GLN A 53 0.43 -28.97 -4.55
N LEU A 54 0.81 -28.22 -3.50
CA LEU A 54 0.34 -26.86 -3.24
C LEU A 54 1.48 -25.86 -3.16
N LEU A 55 2.60 -26.21 -2.52
CA LEU A 55 3.72 -25.30 -2.30
C LEU A 55 4.30 -24.80 -3.62
N GLY A 56 4.43 -23.48 -3.76
CA GLY A 56 4.93 -22.83 -4.98
C GLY A 56 3.86 -22.60 -6.05
N ASP A 57 2.70 -23.26 -5.95
CA ASP A 57 1.59 -23.07 -6.86
C ASP A 57 0.67 -21.91 -6.46
N ARG A 58 -0.20 -21.51 -7.40
CA ARG A 58 -1.17 -20.43 -7.23
C ARG A 58 -2.46 -20.94 -6.60
N LEU A 59 -3.06 -20.12 -5.74
CA LEU A 59 -4.35 -20.36 -5.13
C LEU A 59 -5.20 -19.09 -5.18
N ASP A 60 -6.49 -19.24 -5.50
CA ASP A 60 -7.46 -18.15 -5.53
C ASP A 60 -8.48 -18.28 -4.39
N VAL A 61 -8.70 -17.18 -3.67
CA VAL A 61 -9.90 -17.00 -2.84
C VAL A 61 -10.86 -16.09 -3.60
N ALA A 62 -12.04 -16.60 -3.93
CA ALA A 62 -13.11 -15.83 -4.54
C ALA A 62 -14.14 -15.43 -3.50
N LEU A 63 -14.43 -14.14 -3.41
CA LEU A 63 -15.48 -13.56 -2.58
C LEU A 63 -16.57 -13.00 -3.49
N THR A 64 -17.78 -13.52 -3.38
CA THR A 64 -18.95 -12.96 -4.05
C THR A 64 -19.39 -11.69 -3.34
N LEU A 65 -19.49 -10.59 -4.08
CA LEU A 65 -19.93 -9.28 -3.60
C LEU A 65 -21.47 -9.16 -3.68
N PRO A 66 -22.08 -8.16 -3.01
CA PRO A 66 -23.55 -7.99 -3.02
C PRO A 66 -24.16 -7.73 -4.39
N ASP A 67 -23.37 -7.31 -5.38
CA ASP A 67 -23.77 -7.09 -6.77
C ASP A 67 -23.49 -8.30 -7.67
N ASP A 68 -23.29 -9.48 -7.07
CA ASP A 68 -22.91 -10.75 -7.70
C ASP A 68 -21.55 -10.74 -8.44
N SER A 69 -20.81 -9.63 -8.38
CA SER A 69 -19.44 -9.59 -8.90
C SER A 69 -18.48 -10.37 -7.98
N ILE A 70 -17.38 -10.88 -8.53
CA ILE A 70 -16.43 -11.70 -7.76
C ILE A 70 -15.13 -10.92 -7.56
N ARG A 71 -14.74 -10.74 -6.30
CA ARG A 71 -13.41 -10.27 -5.93
C ARG A 71 -12.50 -11.48 -5.72
N TYR A 72 -11.35 -11.47 -6.38
CA TYR A 72 -10.32 -12.50 -6.22
C TYR A 72 -9.21 -12.01 -5.30
N PHE A 73 -8.68 -12.92 -4.49
CA PHE A 73 -7.39 -12.82 -3.81
C PHE A 73 -6.53 -13.96 -4.29
N ASN A 74 -5.68 -13.66 -5.28
CA ASN A 74 -4.73 -14.60 -5.86
C ASN A 74 -3.35 -14.44 -5.20
N GLY A 75 -2.68 -15.55 -4.90
CA GLY A 75 -1.30 -15.55 -4.46
C GLY A 75 -0.62 -16.91 -4.64
N VAL A 76 0.69 -16.93 -4.41
CA VAL A 76 1.52 -18.14 -4.40
C VAL A 76 1.50 -18.73 -2.99
N VAL A 77 1.29 -20.04 -2.88
CA VAL A 77 1.34 -20.77 -1.61
C VAL A 77 2.79 -20.90 -1.16
N CYS A 78 3.18 -20.12 -0.16
CA CYS A 78 4.56 -20.07 0.34
C CYS A 78 4.77 -20.88 1.63
N ARG A 79 3.69 -21.26 2.30
CA ARG A 79 3.72 -22.08 3.51
C ARG A 79 2.47 -22.93 3.57
N PHE A 80 2.62 -24.17 4.01
CA PHE A 80 1.55 -25.11 4.27
C PHE A 80 1.74 -25.70 5.67
N ALA A 81 0.66 -25.88 6.41
CA ALA A 81 0.65 -26.56 7.69
C ALA A 81 -0.65 -27.34 7.85
N GLN A 82 -0.55 -28.58 8.34
CA GLN A 82 -1.69 -29.33 8.84
C GLN A 82 -1.80 -29.10 10.35
N LEU A 83 -2.95 -28.62 10.80
CA LEU A 83 -3.25 -28.31 12.18
C LEU A 83 -4.13 -29.43 12.76
N GLY A 84 -3.87 -29.82 14.01
CA GLY A 84 -4.66 -30.84 14.71
C GLY A 84 -6.14 -30.46 14.85
N GLY A 85 -7.02 -31.45 14.96
CA GLY A 85 -8.48 -31.33 14.90
C GLY A 85 -9.13 -30.63 16.10
N ALA A 86 -8.89 -29.32 16.25
CA ALA A 86 -9.52 -28.50 17.28
C ALA A 86 -10.79 -27.75 16.79
N LEU A 87 -11.01 -27.68 15.48
CA LEU A 87 -12.13 -26.92 14.89
C LEU A 87 -13.36 -27.76 14.53
N ASP A 88 -13.23 -29.09 14.54
CA ASP A 88 -14.35 -30.00 14.26
C ASP A 88 -14.58 -30.93 15.47
N PRO A 89 -15.63 -30.70 16.28
CA PRO A 89 -16.01 -31.57 17.38
C PRO A 89 -16.24 -33.02 16.96
N ASP A 90 -16.69 -33.23 15.71
CA ASP A 90 -17.03 -34.55 15.15
C ASP A 90 -15.83 -35.21 14.45
N ARG A 91 -14.66 -34.54 14.39
CA ARG A 91 -13.40 -35.00 13.73
C ARG A 91 -13.57 -35.45 12.28
N THR A 92 -14.56 -34.93 11.57
CA THR A 92 -14.82 -35.26 10.16
C THR A 92 -13.96 -34.46 9.18
N LEU A 93 -13.44 -33.31 9.62
CA LEU A 93 -12.61 -32.40 8.83
C LEU A 93 -11.26 -32.14 9.52
N VAL A 94 -10.22 -32.07 8.69
CA VAL A 94 -8.86 -31.70 9.08
C VAL A 94 -8.63 -30.23 8.74
N HIS A 95 -8.00 -29.52 9.68
CA HIS A 95 -7.66 -28.11 9.54
C HIS A 95 -6.30 -27.96 8.88
N TYR A 96 -6.23 -27.17 7.82
CA TYR A 96 -5.01 -26.77 7.15
C TYR A 96 -4.85 -25.26 7.21
N ARG A 97 -3.60 -24.81 7.25
CA ARG A 97 -3.24 -23.41 7.16
C ARG A 97 -2.27 -23.19 6.01
N VAL A 98 -2.59 -22.22 5.18
CA VAL A 98 -1.80 -21.83 4.02
C VAL A 98 -1.47 -20.35 4.10
N THR A 99 -0.24 -19.99 3.75
CA THR A 99 0.16 -18.57 3.59
C THR A 99 0.32 -18.24 2.11
N LEU A 100 -0.46 -17.28 1.62
CA LEU A 100 -0.33 -16.74 0.26
C LEU A 100 0.46 -15.44 0.26
N ARG A 101 1.41 -15.33 -0.66
CA ARG A 101 2.20 -14.12 -0.92
C ARG A 101 2.29 -13.86 -2.42
N PRO A 102 2.63 -12.63 -2.87
CA PRO A 102 2.81 -12.37 -4.28
C PRO A 102 4.00 -13.13 -4.86
N TRP A 103 4.03 -13.31 -6.18
CA TRP A 103 5.19 -13.87 -6.88
C TRP A 103 6.47 -13.09 -6.57
N LEU A 104 6.36 -11.77 -6.34
CA LEU A 104 7.48 -10.90 -5.97
C LEU A 104 8.18 -11.36 -4.67
N TRP A 105 7.48 -12.08 -3.78
CA TRP A 105 8.08 -12.68 -2.59
C TRP A 105 9.10 -13.78 -2.93
N LEU A 106 8.95 -14.49 -4.05
CA LEU A 106 9.88 -15.54 -4.46
C LEU A 106 11.29 -14.98 -4.71
N LEU A 107 11.40 -13.71 -5.09
CA LEU A 107 12.68 -12.99 -5.21
C LEU A 107 13.41 -12.81 -3.87
N THR A 108 12.76 -13.10 -2.72
CA THR A 108 13.43 -13.18 -1.42
C THR A 108 14.20 -14.49 -1.22
N ARG A 109 13.99 -15.50 -2.08
CA ARG A 109 14.64 -16.82 -2.04
C ARG A 109 15.87 -16.93 -2.93
N THR A 110 16.24 -15.84 -3.60
CA THR A 110 17.37 -15.72 -4.52
C THR A 110 18.18 -14.48 -4.17
N SER A 111 19.49 -14.55 -4.39
CA SER A 111 20.44 -13.47 -4.16
C SER A 111 21.60 -13.58 -5.11
N ASP A 112 22.10 -12.45 -5.61
CA ASP A 112 23.15 -12.42 -6.61
C ASP A 112 24.09 -11.20 -6.47
N CYS A 113 25.17 -11.21 -7.26
CA CYS A 113 26.08 -10.08 -7.48
C CYS A 113 26.10 -9.74 -8.98
N ARG A 114 25.39 -8.68 -9.36
CA ARG A 114 25.19 -8.31 -10.77
C ARG A 114 25.48 -6.83 -11.00
N ILE A 115 25.96 -6.54 -12.21
CA ILE A 115 26.23 -5.18 -12.67
C ILE A 115 25.26 -4.87 -13.81
N PHE A 116 24.56 -3.75 -13.70
CA PHE A 116 23.72 -3.17 -14.72
C PHE A 116 24.34 -1.85 -15.18
N GLN A 117 24.48 -1.67 -16.49
CA GLN A 117 25.08 -0.47 -17.07
C GLN A 117 24.12 0.15 -18.07
N LYS A 118 24.14 1.48 -18.14
CA LYS A 118 23.39 2.28 -19.12
C LYS A 118 21.91 1.87 -19.20
N LYS A 119 21.26 1.70 -18.04
CA LYS A 119 19.84 1.34 -17.92
C LYS A 119 19.14 2.27 -16.96
N THR A 120 17.85 2.51 -17.20
CA THR A 120 17.00 3.20 -16.22
C THR A 120 16.62 2.24 -15.10
N ALA A 121 16.19 2.78 -13.96
CA ALA A 121 15.72 1.94 -12.85
C ALA A 121 14.54 1.01 -13.24
N PRO A 122 13.47 1.48 -13.93
CA PRO A 122 12.43 0.59 -14.43
C PRO A 122 12.93 -0.52 -15.36
N ASP A 123 13.93 -0.24 -16.22
CA ASP A 123 14.50 -1.25 -17.12
C ASP A 123 15.25 -2.35 -16.35
N ILE A 124 16.00 -1.96 -15.32
CA ILE A 124 16.71 -2.90 -14.43
C ILE A 124 15.69 -3.78 -13.70
N ILE A 125 14.66 -3.18 -13.11
CA ILE A 125 13.59 -3.88 -12.41
C ILE A 125 12.90 -4.89 -13.33
N ALA A 126 12.50 -4.45 -14.53
CA ALA A 126 11.85 -5.30 -15.51
C ALA A 126 12.76 -6.44 -15.99
N GLN A 127 14.07 -6.19 -16.14
CA GLN A 127 15.03 -7.22 -16.48
C GLN A 127 15.13 -8.27 -15.37
N VAL A 128 15.29 -7.87 -14.10
CA VAL A 128 15.35 -8.79 -12.96
C VAL A 128 14.10 -9.68 -12.90
N PHE A 129 12.92 -9.11 -13.15
CA PHE A 129 11.66 -9.88 -13.16
C PHE A 129 11.63 -10.92 -14.28
N ARG A 130 12.01 -10.52 -15.50
CA ARG A 130 12.00 -11.40 -16.68
C ARG A 130 13.07 -12.48 -16.62
N ASP A 131 14.23 -12.21 -16.05
CA ASP A 131 15.30 -13.19 -15.85
C ASP A 131 14.82 -14.38 -14.99
N HIS A 132 13.89 -14.14 -14.06
CA HIS A 132 13.21 -15.18 -13.25
C HIS A 132 11.91 -15.70 -13.86
N GLY A 133 11.59 -15.32 -15.10
CA GLY A 133 10.39 -15.78 -15.82
C GLY A 133 9.09 -15.09 -15.40
N PHE A 134 9.14 -14.03 -14.59
CA PHE A 134 7.94 -13.29 -14.19
C PHE A 134 7.54 -12.25 -15.24
N THR A 135 6.29 -12.33 -15.70
CA THR A 135 5.72 -11.40 -16.69
C THR A 135 4.47 -10.69 -16.20
N ASP A 136 3.93 -11.07 -15.04
CA ASP A 136 2.72 -10.51 -14.45
C ASP A 136 3.01 -9.18 -13.73
N PHE A 137 3.50 -8.18 -14.49
CA PHE A 137 3.74 -6.82 -14.01
C PHE A 137 3.46 -5.75 -15.07
N GLU A 138 3.11 -4.56 -14.62
CA GLU A 138 2.80 -3.40 -15.47
C GLU A 138 3.43 -2.14 -14.86
N ALA A 139 3.97 -1.26 -15.72
CA ALA A 139 4.51 0.03 -15.30
C ALA A 139 3.54 1.15 -15.67
N ARG A 140 2.88 1.74 -14.66
CA ARG A 140 2.02 2.93 -14.78
C ARG A 140 2.75 4.15 -14.22
N LEU A 141 3.88 4.45 -14.83
CA LEU A 141 4.78 5.51 -14.40
C LEU A 141 4.54 6.78 -15.22
N SER A 142 4.54 7.93 -14.55
CA SER A 142 4.32 9.26 -15.14
C SER A 142 5.59 10.10 -15.22
N LEU A 143 6.63 9.72 -14.45
CA LEU A 143 7.92 10.40 -14.43
C LEU A 143 8.89 9.79 -15.45
N THR A 144 9.89 10.59 -15.82
CA THR A 144 11.07 10.11 -16.56
C THR A 144 12.17 9.77 -15.57
N TYR A 145 12.80 8.61 -15.75
CA TYR A 145 13.86 8.12 -14.87
C TYR A 145 15.23 8.25 -15.53
N PRO A 146 16.24 8.74 -14.81
CA PRO A 146 17.56 8.91 -15.40
C PRO A 146 18.20 7.55 -15.70
N GLN A 147 18.95 7.51 -16.79
CA GLN A 147 19.80 6.38 -17.09
C GLN A 147 20.96 6.35 -16.09
N ARG A 148 21.20 5.19 -15.49
CA ARG A 148 22.33 4.97 -14.60
C ARG A 148 23.50 4.43 -15.43
N GLU A 149 24.64 5.11 -15.36
CA GLU A 149 25.88 4.63 -15.97
C GLU A 149 26.29 3.27 -15.39
N TYR A 150 26.16 3.14 -14.07
CA TYR A 150 26.56 1.96 -13.32
C TYR A 150 25.66 1.73 -12.12
N CYS A 151 25.09 0.54 -12.01
CA CYS A 151 24.24 0.12 -10.89
C CYS A 151 24.58 -1.32 -10.51
N VAL A 152 24.78 -1.56 -9.22
CA VAL A 152 25.21 -2.87 -8.71
C VAL A 152 24.16 -3.42 -7.77
N GLN A 153 23.83 -4.69 -7.97
CA GLN A 153 23.26 -5.56 -6.96
C GLN A 153 24.42 -6.28 -6.29
N TYR A 154 24.65 -6.05 -5.00
CA TYR A 154 25.80 -6.62 -4.30
C TYR A 154 25.38 -7.34 -3.03
N ARG A 155 25.48 -8.67 -3.04
CA ARG A 155 25.21 -9.55 -1.88
C ARG A 155 23.86 -9.28 -1.21
N GLU A 156 22.86 -8.97 -2.02
CA GLU A 156 21.48 -8.75 -1.58
C GLU A 156 20.51 -9.62 -2.39
N SER A 157 19.35 -9.91 -1.81
CA SER A 157 18.31 -10.65 -2.54
C SER A 157 17.78 -9.83 -3.70
N ASP A 158 17.28 -10.51 -4.74
CA ASP A 158 16.68 -9.83 -5.90
C ASP A 158 15.52 -8.93 -5.46
N PHE A 159 14.74 -9.37 -4.45
CA PHE A 159 13.67 -8.56 -3.87
C PHE A 159 14.19 -7.28 -3.19
N ASN A 160 15.25 -7.39 -2.38
CA ASN A 160 15.83 -6.23 -1.70
C ASN A 160 16.40 -5.23 -2.70
N PHE A 161 17.06 -5.73 -3.75
CA PHE A 161 17.63 -4.90 -4.81
C PHE A 161 16.55 -4.08 -5.53
N VAL A 162 15.50 -4.74 -6.03
CA VAL A 162 14.43 -4.03 -6.75
C VAL A 162 13.65 -3.09 -5.82
N SER A 163 13.44 -3.48 -4.56
CA SER A 163 12.73 -2.64 -3.59
C SER A 163 13.54 -1.40 -3.21
N ARG A 164 14.86 -1.54 -3.01
CA ARG A 164 15.77 -0.42 -2.78
C ARG A 164 15.76 0.54 -3.98
N LEU A 165 15.86 0.02 -5.19
CA LEU A 165 15.87 0.83 -6.41
C LEU A 165 14.53 1.55 -6.64
N MET A 166 13.40 0.90 -6.33
CA MET A 166 12.09 1.54 -6.33
C MET A 166 11.99 2.66 -5.29
N GLU A 167 12.42 2.41 -4.05
CA GLU A 167 12.42 3.41 -2.97
C GLU A 167 13.30 4.63 -3.30
N GLU A 168 14.46 4.42 -3.91
CA GLU A 168 15.37 5.49 -4.37
C GLU A 168 14.68 6.40 -5.40
N GLU A 169 13.99 5.82 -6.37
CA GLU A 169 13.34 6.55 -7.46
C GLU A 169 11.94 7.06 -7.10
N GLY A 170 11.43 6.74 -5.91
CA GLY A 170 10.07 7.09 -5.48
C GLY A 170 8.97 6.26 -6.17
N ILE A 171 9.34 5.13 -6.76
CA ILE A 171 8.40 4.14 -7.30
C ILE A 171 7.86 3.33 -6.12
N TYR A 172 6.55 3.12 -6.10
CA TYR A 172 5.91 2.15 -5.22
C TYR A 172 5.07 1.19 -6.06
N TYR A 173 4.48 0.19 -5.41
CA TYR A 173 3.68 -0.79 -6.10
C TYR A 173 2.46 -1.24 -5.32
N PHE A 174 1.51 -1.83 -6.04
CA PHE A 174 0.34 -2.52 -5.50
C PHE A 174 -0.01 -3.70 -6.41
N PHE A 175 -1.01 -4.50 -6.03
CA PHE A 175 -1.40 -5.70 -6.76
C PHE A 175 -2.84 -5.62 -7.24
N GLU A 176 -3.05 -5.99 -8.50
CA GLU A 176 -4.39 -6.21 -9.07
C GLU A 176 -4.62 -7.70 -9.19
N HIS A 177 -5.65 -8.20 -8.51
CA HIS A 177 -5.97 -9.63 -8.47
C HIS A 177 -7.07 -9.96 -9.48
N ALA A 178 -6.85 -11.03 -10.24
CA ALA A 178 -7.82 -11.66 -11.11
C ALA A 178 -7.83 -13.17 -10.84
N LYS A 179 -8.77 -13.89 -11.43
CA LYS A 179 -8.80 -15.36 -11.33
C LYS A 179 -7.51 -15.94 -11.91
N GLY A 180 -6.77 -16.73 -11.13
CA GLY A 180 -5.56 -17.44 -11.54
C GLY A 180 -4.29 -16.58 -11.64
N LYS A 181 -4.35 -15.27 -11.40
CA LYS A 181 -3.18 -14.38 -11.45
C LYS A 181 -3.33 -13.11 -10.60
N HIS A 182 -2.20 -12.53 -10.22
CA HIS A 182 -2.12 -11.18 -9.69
C HIS A 182 -1.03 -10.41 -10.43
N THR A 183 -1.32 -9.18 -10.81
CA THR A 183 -0.39 -8.32 -11.55
C THR A 183 0.23 -7.31 -10.59
N LEU A 184 1.55 -7.20 -10.59
CA LEU A 184 2.28 -6.14 -9.89
C LEU A 184 2.19 -4.83 -10.69
N ILE A 185 1.62 -3.79 -10.12
CA ILE A 185 1.53 -2.47 -10.76
C ILE A 185 2.57 -1.54 -10.15
N LEU A 186 3.55 -1.10 -10.94
CA LEU A 186 4.50 -0.06 -10.57
C LEU A 186 3.87 1.32 -10.79
N ALA A 187 3.95 2.19 -9.80
CA ALA A 187 3.30 3.50 -9.80
C ALA A 187 4.19 4.57 -9.13
N ASP A 188 4.07 5.81 -9.60
CA ASP A 188 4.75 6.99 -9.04
C ASP A 188 3.79 8.16 -8.74
N ALA A 189 2.52 8.03 -9.12
CA ALA A 189 1.51 9.07 -9.02
C ALA A 189 0.11 8.52 -8.71
N ALA A 190 -0.71 9.38 -8.09
CA ALA A 190 -2.10 9.06 -7.74
C ALA A 190 -2.95 8.63 -8.94
N ALA A 191 -2.62 9.12 -10.15
CA ALA A 191 -3.33 8.79 -11.38
C ALA A 191 -3.20 7.32 -11.80
N ALA A 192 -2.20 6.58 -11.30
CA ALA A 192 -2.02 5.17 -11.59
C ALA A 192 -3.06 4.26 -10.92
N HIS A 193 -3.82 4.79 -9.93
CA HIS A 193 -4.76 4.02 -9.14
C HIS A 193 -6.15 3.96 -9.78
N PRO A 194 -6.69 2.75 -10.05
CA PRO A 194 -8.05 2.62 -10.56
C PRO A 194 -9.07 3.03 -9.49
N LYS A 195 -10.19 3.58 -9.97
CA LYS A 195 -11.38 3.76 -9.14
C LYS A 195 -12.17 2.45 -9.09
N VAL A 196 -12.86 2.22 -7.98
CA VAL A 196 -13.78 1.07 -7.85
C VAL A 196 -15.20 1.56 -8.15
N PRO A 197 -15.84 1.05 -9.23
CA PRO A 197 -17.22 1.42 -9.54
C PRO A 197 -18.15 1.13 -8.36
N GLY A 198 -19.07 2.05 -8.06
CA GLY A 198 -20.04 1.91 -6.96
C GLY A 198 -19.48 2.20 -5.57
N TYR A 199 -18.18 2.53 -5.46
CA TYR A 199 -17.51 2.89 -4.22
C TYR A 199 -16.85 4.29 -4.30
N GLU A 200 -17.34 5.16 -5.18
CA GLU A 200 -16.86 6.53 -5.31
C GLU A 200 -17.04 7.32 -4.00
N SER A 201 -18.11 7.00 -3.27
CA SER A 201 -18.41 7.49 -1.92
C SER A 201 -18.87 6.33 -1.04
N ILE A 202 -18.33 6.24 0.18
CA ILE A 202 -18.69 5.21 1.16
C ILE A 202 -19.25 5.88 2.41
N PRO A 203 -20.44 5.48 2.88
CA PRO A 203 -21.02 6.07 4.07
C PRO A 203 -20.24 5.67 5.33
N TYR A 204 -20.22 6.57 6.31
CA TYR A 204 -19.79 6.28 7.67
C TYR A 204 -21.02 6.04 8.55
N PHE A 205 -21.06 4.90 9.24
CA PHE A 205 -22.10 4.57 10.22
C PHE A 205 -21.47 4.28 11.58
N GLU A 206 -21.88 5.04 12.59
CA GLU A 206 -21.40 4.86 13.96
C GLU A 206 -21.70 3.44 14.49
N PRO A 207 -20.87 2.92 15.43
CA PRO A 207 -20.99 1.54 15.91
C PRO A 207 -22.39 1.12 16.38
N ASN A 208 -23.18 2.02 16.95
CA ASN A 208 -24.50 1.70 17.49
C ASN A 208 -25.65 1.82 16.46
N ASN A 209 -25.35 2.14 15.20
CA ASN A 209 -26.37 2.30 14.16
C ASN A 209 -26.87 0.93 13.64
N SER A 210 -28.18 0.71 13.65
CA SER A 210 -28.82 -0.53 13.16
C SER A 210 -28.73 -0.69 11.63
N ALA A 211 -28.58 0.41 10.88
CA ALA A 211 -28.42 0.41 9.42
C ALA A 211 -27.09 -0.17 8.93
N ARG A 212 -26.14 -0.45 9.84
CA ARG A 212 -24.84 -1.08 9.55
C ARG A 212 -24.94 -2.42 8.81
N ARG A 213 -26.08 -3.10 8.87
CA ARG A 213 -26.22 -4.46 8.30
C ARG A 213 -26.63 -4.48 6.83
N LEU A 214 -27.00 -3.34 6.25
CA LEU A 214 -27.64 -3.30 4.93
C LEU A 214 -26.68 -2.96 3.78
N ARG A 215 -25.55 -2.30 4.07
CA ARG A 215 -24.60 -1.83 3.05
C ARG A 215 -23.17 -1.79 3.58
N ASP A 216 -22.22 -1.86 2.65
CA ASP A 216 -20.81 -1.59 2.91
C ASP A 216 -20.64 -0.17 3.47
N HIS A 217 -19.93 -0.05 4.59
CA HIS A 217 -19.76 1.21 5.32
C HIS A 217 -18.45 1.22 6.12
N LEU A 218 -17.99 2.43 6.46
CA LEU A 218 -16.97 2.67 7.47
C LEU A 218 -17.63 2.77 8.84
N PHE A 219 -17.03 2.20 9.88
CA PHE A 219 -17.59 2.23 11.24
C PHE A 219 -16.64 2.76 12.32
N SER A 220 -15.40 3.04 11.95
CA SER A 220 -14.41 3.66 12.82
C SER A 220 -13.58 4.61 11.99
N TRP A 221 -13.17 5.72 12.60
CA TRP A 221 -12.26 6.69 12.02
C TRP A 221 -11.34 7.21 13.12
N SER A 222 -10.05 7.29 12.84
CA SER A 222 -9.06 7.91 13.71
C SER A 222 -8.16 8.83 12.90
N PHE A 223 -7.76 9.94 13.50
CA PHE A 223 -6.82 10.89 12.92
C PHE A 223 -5.64 11.09 13.88
N ALA A 224 -4.43 10.92 13.36
CA ALA A 224 -3.18 11.12 14.09
C ALA A 224 -2.31 12.16 13.36
N ARG A 225 -1.45 12.87 14.09
CA ARG A 225 -0.42 13.76 13.54
C ARG A 225 0.84 13.68 14.38
N GLU A 226 1.98 13.85 13.73
CA GLU A 226 3.30 13.80 14.34
C GLU A 226 4.18 14.83 13.66
N ILE A 227 5.13 15.34 14.44
CA ILE A 227 6.16 16.25 13.96
C ILE A 227 7.08 15.47 13.03
N GLN A 228 7.25 15.98 11.80
CA GLN A 228 8.14 15.42 10.79
C GLN A 228 9.12 16.50 10.33
N PRO A 229 10.31 16.12 9.84
CA PRO A 229 11.26 17.08 9.27
C PRO A 229 10.64 17.93 8.15
N GLY A 230 10.83 19.24 8.24
CA GLY A 230 10.34 20.22 7.27
C GLY A 230 11.30 20.48 6.13
N CYS A 231 12.59 20.19 6.33
CA CYS A 231 13.67 20.45 5.40
C CYS A 231 14.49 19.19 5.12
N CYS A 232 14.81 18.94 3.84
CA CYS A 232 15.76 17.92 3.41
C CYS A 232 16.85 18.59 2.58
N VAL A 233 18.10 18.35 2.94
CA VAL A 233 19.28 18.84 2.23
C VAL A 233 20.13 17.64 1.81
N LEU A 234 20.47 17.57 0.52
CA LEU A 234 21.40 16.59 -0.01
C LEU A 234 22.55 17.33 -0.71
N THR A 235 23.72 16.71 -0.74
CA THR A 235 24.84 17.16 -1.58
C THR A 235 25.62 15.96 -2.07
N ASP A 236 26.43 16.15 -3.10
CA ASP A 236 27.34 15.14 -3.62
C ASP A 236 28.60 15.79 -4.22
N TYR A 237 29.54 14.98 -4.66
CA TYR A 237 30.78 15.42 -5.30
C TYR A 237 30.95 14.80 -6.70
N ASP A 238 31.10 15.66 -7.71
CA ASP A 238 31.45 15.25 -9.08
C ASP A 238 32.92 15.60 -9.36
N PHE A 239 33.77 14.58 -9.49
CA PHE A 239 35.19 14.75 -9.78
C PHE A 239 35.46 15.36 -11.16
N THR A 240 34.53 15.25 -12.10
CA THR A 240 34.65 15.89 -13.43
C THR A 240 34.34 17.39 -13.37
N LYS A 241 33.63 17.83 -12.31
CA LYS A 241 33.30 19.24 -12.05
C LYS A 241 33.54 19.58 -10.56
N PRO A 242 34.79 19.59 -10.07
CA PRO A 242 35.07 19.73 -8.63
C PRO A 242 34.55 21.02 -7.98
N MET A 243 34.30 22.06 -8.78
CA MET A 243 33.82 23.37 -8.34
C MET A 243 32.28 23.51 -8.45
N ALA A 244 31.56 22.49 -8.93
CA ALA A 244 30.12 22.55 -9.07
C ALA A 244 29.42 22.52 -7.69
N ASP A 245 28.46 23.42 -7.48
CA ASP A 245 27.56 23.35 -6.33
C ASP A 245 26.44 22.35 -6.62
N LEU A 246 26.53 21.18 -5.98
CA LEU A 246 25.56 20.11 -6.09
C LEU A 246 24.56 20.10 -4.92
N GLN A 247 24.61 21.07 -4.01
CA GLN A 247 23.72 21.10 -2.87
C GLN A 247 22.27 21.38 -3.30
N VAL A 248 21.36 20.50 -2.91
CA VAL A 248 19.92 20.67 -3.11
C VAL A 248 19.23 20.79 -1.76
N LYS A 249 18.32 21.76 -1.67
CA LYS A 249 17.54 22.02 -0.46
C LYS A 249 16.06 22.04 -0.80
N ARG A 250 15.27 21.24 -0.08
CA ARG A 250 13.81 21.18 -0.20
C ARG A 250 13.14 21.44 1.13
N GLN A 251 12.44 22.57 1.22
CA GLN A 251 11.70 23.01 2.40
C GLN A 251 10.20 23.05 2.12
N GLN A 252 9.42 22.47 3.03
CA GLN A 252 7.98 22.71 3.12
C GLN A 252 7.54 22.34 4.55
N PRO A 253 7.76 23.23 5.53
CA PRO A 253 7.26 23.07 6.88
C PRO A 253 5.72 23.12 6.88
N ARG A 254 5.10 22.49 7.88
CA ARG A 254 3.65 22.54 8.10
C ARG A 254 3.31 23.61 9.13
N PRO A 255 2.06 24.11 9.16
CA PRO A 255 1.63 25.12 10.12
C PRO A 255 1.41 24.50 11.51
N HIS A 256 2.50 24.10 12.18
CA HIS A 256 2.55 23.73 13.59
C HIS A 256 3.93 24.06 14.16
N ALA A 257 4.04 24.15 15.48
CA ALA A 257 5.34 24.35 16.14
C ALA A 257 6.32 23.21 15.80
N GLN A 258 7.61 23.52 15.80
CA GLN A 258 8.69 22.54 15.57
C GLN A 258 8.59 21.83 14.20
N ALA A 259 8.07 22.48 13.16
CA ALA A 259 7.91 21.89 11.82
C ALA A 259 9.09 22.15 10.86
N GLU A 260 10.13 22.86 11.30
CA GLU A 260 11.19 23.42 10.43
C GLU A 260 12.49 22.62 10.46
N TRP A 261 12.59 21.59 11.31
CA TRP A 261 13.81 20.80 11.48
C TRP A 261 14.33 20.24 10.14
N GLU A 262 15.65 20.30 10.00
CA GLU A 262 16.39 19.89 8.80
C GLU A 262 17.02 18.50 8.98
N VAL A 263 16.95 17.70 7.91
CA VAL A 263 17.73 16.48 7.74
C VAL A 263 18.69 16.69 6.59
N PHE A 264 19.99 16.62 6.90
CA PHE A 264 21.09 16.63 5.94
C PHE A 264 21.60 15.21 5.72
N ASP A 265 21.96 14.87 4.47
CA ASP A 265 22.55 13.57 4.15
C ASP A 265 23.58 13.67 3.01
N TYR A 266 24.66 12.89 3.12
CA TYR A 266 25.75 12.78 2.15
C TYR A 266 26.31 11.34 2.17
N PRO A 267 26.53 10.69 1.01
CA PRO A 267 26.34 11.20 -0.34
C PRO A 267 24.88 11.19 -0.82
N GLY A 268 24.55 12.13 -1.70
CA GLY A 268 23.24 12.25 -2.36
C GLY A 268 22.97 11.20 -3.43
N GLN A 269 24.03 10.59 -3.97
CA GLN A 269 24.06 9.64 -5.09
C GLN A 269 23.59 10.24 -6.43
N TYR A 270 24.06 11.45 -6.75
CA TYR A 270 23.75 12.12 -8.02
C TYR A 270 24.92 12.99 -8.50
N ALA A 271 25.08 13.09 -9.82
CA ALA A 271 26.04 14.00 -10.45
C ALA A 271 25.38 15.28 -11.02
N GLN A 272 24.05 15.31 -11.10
CA GLN A 272 23.28 16.43 -11.65
C GLN A 272 22.29 16.94 -10.60
N VAL A 273 22.20 18.27 -10.46
CA VAL A 273 21.32 18.94 -9.50
C VAL A 273 19.86 18.52 -9.65
N GLU A 274 19.39 18.37 -10.90
CA GLU A 274 18.02 17.94 -11.22
C GLU A 274 17.68 16.57 -10.60
N HIS A 275 18.62 15.62 -10.62
CA HIS A 275 18.45 14.32 -9.98
C HIS A 275 18.46 14.44 -8.46
N GLY A 276 19.33 15.30 -7.90
CA GLY A 276 19.33 15.61 -6.48
C GLY A 276 17.99 16.18 -6.00
N GLU A 277 17.37 17.06 -6.79
CA GLU A 277 16.05 17.61 -6.48
C GLU A 277 14.95 16.55 -6.47
N HIS A 278 15.02 15.55 -7.36
CA HIS A 278 14.13 14.39 -7.40
C HIS A 278 14.34 13.51 -6.15
N TYR A 279 15.57 13.18 -5.81
CA TYR A 279 15.88 12.36 -4.63
C TYR A 279 15.54 13.06 -3.31
N ALA A 280 15.77 14.36 -3.18
CA ALA A 280 15.36 15.14 -2.02
C ALA A 280 13.83 15.16 -1.87
N ARG A 281 13.09 15.22 -2.98
CA ARG A 281 11.62 15.11 -3.00
C ARG A 281 11.16 13.71 -2.56
N GLY A 282 11.79 12.65 -3.08
CA GLY A 282 11.50 11.25 -2.73
C GLY A 282 11.78 10.93 -1.27
N ARG A 283 13.00 11.23 -0.79
CA ARG A 283 13.41 11.04 0.62
C ARG A 283 12.50 11.81 1.56
N ARG A 284 12.14 13.06 1.21
CA ARG A 284 11.15 13.82 1.98
C ARG A 284 9.81 13.09 2.04
N ARG A 285 9.23 12.67 0.91
CA ARG A 285 7.97 11.91 0.91
C ARG A 285 8.08 10.66 1.79
N ARG A 286 9.21 9.96 1.80
CA ARG A 286 9.44 8.79 2.67
C ARG A 286 9.36 9.12 4.16
N TRP A 287 9.88 10.25 4.63
CA TRP A 287 9.70 10.66 6.04
C TRP A 287 8.22 10.89 6.38
N TRP A 288 7.46 11.47 5.46
CA TRP A 288 6.06 11.82 5.70
C TRP A 288 5.09 10.63 5.55
N TRP A 289 5.45 9.62 4.75
CA TRP A 289 4.54 8.52 4.37
C TRP A 289 5.13 7.11 4.58
N GLY A 290 6.35 7.02 5.11
CA GLY A 290 7.07 5.77 5.34
C GLY A 290 6.59 5.00 6.57
N PRO A 291 7.05 3.76 6.77
CA PRO A 291 6.58 2.86 7.83
C PRO A 291 6.70 3.44 9.25
N ARG A 292 7.74 4.24 9.52
CA ARG A 292 7.93 4.93 10.82
C ARG A 292 6.89 6.04 11.03
N ALA A 293 6.51 6.74 9.96
CA ALA A 293 5.46 7.76 9.96
C ALA A 293 4.04 7.19 9.97
N ARG A 294 3.80 5.99 9.42
CA ARG A 294 2.44 5.39 9.27
C ARG A 294 1.70 5.14 10.59
N ARG A 295 2.41 5.16 11.72
CA ARG A 295 1.79 5.01 13.03
C ARG A 295 1.35 6.38 13.60
N PHE A 296 1.74 7.50 12.96
CA PHE A 296 1.73 8.81 13.61
C PHE A 296 1.58 10.05 12.67
N THR A 297 1.63 9.96 11.35
CA THR A 297 1.29 11.07 10.40
C THR A 297 -0.23 11.14 10.14
N PRO A 298 -0.79 12.16 9.42
CA PRO A 298 -2.21 12.23 9.06
C PRO A 298 -2.66 10.97 8.32
N THR A 299 -3.00 9.96 9.09
CA THR A 299 -3.37 8.64 8.63
C THR A 299 -4.80 8.46 9.09
N SER A 300 -5.73 8.52 8.14
CA SER A 300 -7.10 8.09 8.39
C SER A 300 -7.09 6.56 8.40
N THR A 301 -7.13 5.96 9.59
CA THR A 301 -7.38 4.53 9.72
C THR A 301 -8.87 4.34 9.91
N GLY A 302 -9.46 3.36 9.21
CA GLY A 302 -10.87 3.06 9.33
C GLY A 302 -11.12 1.57 9.38
N GLY A 303 -11.99 1.17 10.31
CA GLY A 303 -12.62 -0.15 10.27
C GLY A 303 -13.74 -0.12 9.24
N SER A 304 -13.78 -1.13 8.36
CA SER A 304 -14.75 -1.20 7.28
C SER A 304 -15.34 -2.60 7.16
N ARG A 305 -16.60 -2.68 6.71
CA ARG A 305 -17.18 -3.92 6.16
C ARG A 305 -17.19 -3.94 4.63
N CYS A 306 -16.54 -2.95 4.01
CA CYS A 306 -16.44 -2.85 2.56
C CYS A 306 -15.67 -4.04 1.99
N SER A 307 -16.34 -4.81 1.15
CA SER A 307 -15.81 -6.05 0.59
C SER A 307 -15.02 -5.83 -0.70
N SER A 308 -15.09 -4.63 -1.30
CA SER A 308 -14.48 -4.31 -2.60
C SER A 308 -13.17 -3.51 -2.53
N ILE A 309 -12.97 -2.71 -1.47
CA ILE A 309 -11.75 -1.89 -1.29
C ILE A 309 -10.56 -2.77 -0.91
N GLY A 310 -9.43 -2.49 -1.55
CA GLY A 310 -8.13 -3.09 -1.28
C GLY A 310 -7.01 -2.07 -1.46
N THR A 311 -5.79 -2.48 -1.16
CA THR A 311 -4.63 -1.60 -1.31
C THR A 311 -4.43 -1.18 -2.77
N GLY A 312 -4.18 0.10 -3.01
CA GLY A 312 -3.97 0.62 -4.37
C GLY A 312 -5.25 0.98 -5.13
N LYS A 313 -6.43 0.90 -4.50
CA LYS A 313 -7.68 1.41 -5.07
C LYS A 313 -7.97 2.83 -4.56
N ALA A 314 -8.43 3.70 -5.46
CA ALA A 314 -8.84 5.06 -5.10
C ALA A 314 -10.37 5.13 -4.92
N ASN A 315 -10.84 5.71 -3.81
CA ASN A 315 -12.21 6.23 -3.74
C ASN A 315 -12.24 7.59 -4.44
N GLY A 316 -13.28 7.84 -5.24
CA GLY A 316 -13.45 9.05 -6.05
C GLY A 316 -13.60 10.36 -5.28
N THR A 317 -13.29 10.40 -3.98
CA THR A 317 -13.31 11.62 -3.20
C THR A 317 -12.13 12.49 -3.59
N ARG A 318 -12.41 13.55 -4.38
CA ARG A 318 -11.71 14.82 -4.19
C ARG A 318 -11.60 15.02 -2.68
N THR A 319 -10.38 15.17 -2.17
CA THR A 319 -10.15 15.82 -0.89
C THR A 319 -11.04 17.05 -0.90
N VAL A 320 -12.13 17.02 -0.12
CA VAL A 320 -12.75 18.25 0.29
C VAL A 320 -11.66 18.87 1.15
N HIS A 321 -10.90 19.80 0.58
CA HIS A 321 -10.31 20.83 1.39
C HIS A 321 -11.49 21.38 2.18
N ALA A 322 -11.62 20.97 3.44
CA ALA A 322 -12.32 21.78 4.40
C ALA A 322 -11.55 23.10 4.38
N GLY A 323 -12.05 24.02 3.56
CA GLY A 323 -11.62 25.40 3.57
C GLY A 323 -11.65 25.82 5.03
N SER A 324 -10.56 26.42 5.48
CA SER A 324 -10.51 27.17 6.72
C SER A 324 -11.63 28.22 6.68
N GLY A 325 -12.79 27.84 7.20
CA GLY A 325 -13.97 28.67 7.32
C GLY A 325 -14.49 28.53 8.74
N TYR A 326 -13.64 28.81 9.73
CA TYR A 326 -14.14 29.13 11.06
C TYR A 326 -14.49 30.63 11.07
N PRO A 327 -15.75 31.02 11.34
CA PRO A 327 -16.08 32.40 11.64
C PRO A 327 -15.40 32.76 12.97
N ILE A 328 -14.56 33.79 12.92
CA ILE A 328 -13.90 34.39 14.08
C ILE A 328 -15.01 35.01 14.95
N PRO A 329 -15.22 34.58 16.21
CA PRO A 329 -16.01 35.36 17.16
C PRO A 329 -15.17 36.58 17.52
N GLY A 330 -15.58 37.76 17.03
CA GLY A 330 -14.94 39.02 17.38
C GLY A 330 -14.96 39.27 18.89
N PRO A 331 -13.95 39.96 19.46
CA PRO A 331 -13.86 40.19 20.89
C PRO A 331 -15.04 41.02 21.38
N GLY A 332 -15.77 40.47 22.36
CA GLY A 332 -16.85 41.16 23.06
C GLY A 332 -16.34 42.44 23.70
N LYS A 333 -16.73 43.58 23.13
CA LYS A 333 -16.61 44.88 23.78
C LYS A 333 -17.72 44.98 24.82
N THR A 334 -17.34 44.94 26.10
CA THR A 334 -18.11 45.48 27.20
C THR A 334 -18.37 46.96 26.95
N GLY A 335 -19.58 47.29 26.51
CA GLY A 335 -20.04 48.66 26.25
C GLY A 335 -21.17 49.01 27.20
N VAL A 336 -20.83 49.81 28.20
CA VAL A 336 -21.72 50.49 29.14
C VAL A 336 -22.86 51.20 28.40
N ARG A 337 -24.11 50.98 28.82
CA ARG A 337 -25.29 51.72 28.35
C ARG A 337 -25.21 53.18 28.80
N SER A 338 -24.94 54.11 27.89
CA SER A 338 -25.22 55.54 28.07
C SER A 338 -26.39 55.95 27.16
N ARG A 339 -27.41 56.56 27.77
CA ARG A 339 -28.62 57.09 27.11
C ARG A 339 -28.26 58.29 26.21
N SER A 340 -28.87 58.36 25.03
CA SER A 340 -28.83 59.51 24.12
C SER A 340 -29.70 60.67 24.63
N PRO A 341 -29.32 61.93 24.33
CA PRO A 341 -30.30 62.99 24.13
C PRO A 341 -30.28 63.51 22.68
N GLY A 342 -31.49 63.61 22.11
CA GLY A 342 -32.01 64.75 21.34
C GLY A 342 -31.19 65.33 20.18
N SER A 343 -31.69 65.08 18.97
CA SER A 343 -31.48 65.92 17.79
C SER A 343 -32.10 67.32 18.00
N ALA A 344 -31.35 68.37 17.68
CA ALA A 344 -31.86 69.69 17.37
C ALA A 344 -31.12 70.28 16.17
N ARG A 345 -31.94 70.67 15.19
CA ARG A 345 -31.68 71.36 13.92
C ARG A 345 -30.61 72.45 13.98
N LYS A 346 -29.84 72.58 12.89
CA LYS A 346 -29.96 73.70 11.94
C LYS A 346 -29.70 73.20 10.52
#